data_AF-A0A1F6GY04-F1
#
_entry.id   AF-A0A1F6GY04-F1
#
_cell.length_a   1.000
_cell.length_b   1.000
_cell.length_c   1.000
_cell.angle_alpha   90.00
_cell.angle_beta   90.00
_cell.angle_gamma   90.00
#
_symmetry.space_group_name_H-M   'P 1'
#
loop_
_entity.id
_entity.type
_entity.pdbx_description
1 polymer ?
#
loop_
_entity_poly.entity_id
_entity_poly.type
_entity_poly.pdbx_seq_one_letter_code
_entity_poly.pdbx_strand_id
1 'polypeptide(L)' 'MKNKDKKDLFTKSEIELSKLLKDARDNLFNLRLDLSQNKLKNTKSVFLKRKEISLILTALREKELENARSTDVRGKKE' A
#
# COMPACT_ATOMS: atom_id res chain seq x y z
N MET A 1 -11.91 0.51 2.27
CA MET A 1 -11.68 0.20 0.84
C MET A 1 -12.75 -0.76 0.37
N LYS A 2 -13.42 -0.45 -0.73
CA LYS A 2 -14.33 -1.39 -1.40
C LYS A 2 -13.46 -2.44 -2.11
N ASN A 3 -13.99 -3.62 -2.38
CA ASN A 3 -13.21 -4.72 -2.97
C ASN A 3 -12.73 -4.43 -4.41
N LYS A 4 -13.36 -3.48 -5.11
CA LYS A 4 -12.96 -3.05 -6.46
C LYS A 4 -11.61 -2.33 -6.43
N ASP A 5 -11.46 -1.39 -5.51
CA ASP A 5 -10.24 -0.59 -5.31
C ASP A 5 -9.00 -1.46 -5.01
N LYS A 6 -9.18 -2.67 -4.46
CA LYS A 6 -8.09 -3.62 -4.22
C LYS A 6 -7.50 -4.14 -5.53
N LYS A 7 -8.35 -4.56 -6.47
CA LYS A 7 -7.89 -5.14 -7.74
C LYS A 7 -7.15 -4.08 -8.57
N ASP A 8 -7.66 -2.85 -8.55
CA ASP A 8 -7.03 -1.73 -9.25
C ASP A 8 -5.66 -1.37 -8.68
N LEU A 9 -5.41 -1.67 -7.40
CA LEU A 9 -4.12 -1.42 -6.75
C LEU A 9 -3.01 -2.31 -7.34
N PHE A 10 -3.30 -3.59 -7.61
CA PHE A 10 -2.31 -4.54 -8.13
C PHE A 10 -1.95 -4.28 -9.60
N THR A 11 -2.82 -3.61 -10.35
CA THR A 11 -2.59 -3.23 -11.76
C THR A 11 -1.66 -2.04 -11.91
N LYS A 12 -1.47 -1.22 -10.86
CA LYS A 12 -0.63 -0.01 -10.91
C LYS A 12 0.86 -0.35 -11.02
N SER A 13 1.65 0.59 -11.52
CA SER A 13 3.12 0.44 -11.60
C SER A 13 3.77 0.53 -10.20
N GLU A 14 4.98 0.00 -10.06
CA GLU A 14 5.74 0.09 -8.79
C GLU A 14 5.97 1.55 -8.36
N ILE A 15 6.23 2.44 -9.32
CA ILE A 15 6.44 3.88 -9.10
C ILE A 15 5.16 4.52 -8.54
N GLU A 16 4.00 4.19 -9.12
CA GLU A 16 2.71 4.70 -8.63
C GLU A 16 2.37 4.16 -7.25
N LEU A 17 2.65 2.88 -6.98
CA LEU A 17 2.46 2.27 -5.67
C LEU A 17 3.33 2.93 -4.60
N SER A 18 4.58 3.25 -4.92
CA SER A 18 5.49 3.98 -4.02
C SER A 18 4.97 5.39 -3.72
N LYS A 19 4.48 6.11 -4.74
CA LYS A 19 3.86 7.43 -4.55
C LYS A 19 2.63 7.36 -3.66
N LEU A 20 1.72 6.42 -3.94
CA LEU A 20 0.53 6.19 -3.13
C LEU A 20 0.86 5.81 -1.68
N LEU A 21 1.92 5.04 -1.47
CA LEU A 21 2.40 4.68 -0.13
C LEU A 21 2.83 5.92 0.65
N LYS A 22 3.56 6.84 0.00
CA LYS A 22 3.99 8.10 0.62
C LYS A 22 2.78 8.96 0.98
N ASP A 23 1.89 9.20 0.02
CA ASP A 23 0.67 9.98 0.25
C ASP A 23 -0.22 9.36 1.35
N ALA A 24 -0.30 8.03 1.40
CA ALA A 24 -1.07 7.34 2.43
C ALA A 24 -0.46 7.47 3.84
N ARG A 25 0.87 7.51 3.95
CA ARG A 25 1.59 7.75 5.22
C ARG A 25 1.43 9.18 5.70
N ASP A 26 1.53 10.16 4.81
CA ASP A 26 1.34 11.58 5.14
C ASP A 26 -0.09 11.83 5.63
N ASN A 27 -1.07 11.22 4.97
CA ASN A 27 -2.46 11.25 5.42
C ASN A 27 -2.67 10.57 6.78
N LEU A 28 -2.00 9.44 7.04
CA LEU A 28 -2.07 8.78 8.35
C LEU A 28 -1.47 9.67 9.46
N PHE A 29 -0.41 10.40 9.16
CA PHE A 29 0.20 11.35 10.10
C PHE A 29 -0.79 12.47 10.45
N ASN A 30 -1.41 13.10 9.45
CA ASN A 30 -2.42 14.14 9.66
C ASN A 30 -3.61 13.61 10.48
N LEU A 31 -4.13 12.42 10.15
CA LEU A 31 -5.22 11.80 10.92
C LEU A 31 -4.84 11.52 12.38
N ARG A 32 -3.57 11.19 12.67
CA ARG A 32 -3.08 11.00 14.04
C ARG A 32 -2.97 12.33 14.78
N LEU A 33 -2.53 13.40 14.10
CA LEU A 33 -2.52 14.74 14.66
C LEU A 33 -3.94 15.21 15.00
N ASP A 34 -4.87 15.08 14.06
CA ASP A 34 -6.27 15.44 14.28
C ASP A 34 -6.92 14.63 15.40
N LEU A 35 -6.56 13.35 15.53
CA LEU A 35 -6.98 12.50 16.64
C LEU A 35 -6.42 13.01 17.97
N SER A 36 -5.13 13.35 18.05
CA SER A 36 -4.51 13.89 19.26
C SER A 36 -5.10 15.24 19.70
N GLN A 37 -5.57 16.02 18.74
CA GLN A 37 -6.23 17.30 18.98
C GLN A 37 -7.74 17.16 19.27
N ASN A 38 -8.27 15.92 19.34
CA ASN A 38 -9.71 15.62 19.44
C ASN A 38 -10.58 16.27 18.35
N LYS A 39 -9.99 16.63 17.20
CA LYS A 39 -10.70 17.19 16.04
C LYS A 39 -11.29 16.11 15.13
N LEU A 40 -10.79 14.88 15.26
CA LEU A 40 -11.20 13.77 14.41
C LEU A 40 -12.52 13.14 14.87
N LYS A 41 -13.62 13.47 14.18
CA LYS A 41 -14.95 12.88 14.44
C LYS A 41 -15.02 11.38 14.15
N ASN A 42 -14.26 10.90 13.16
CA ASN A 42 -14.29 9.49 12.74
C ASN A 42 -12.95 8.81 13.00
N THR A 43 -12.79 8.22 14.18
CA THR A 43 -11.57 7.50 14.58
C THR A 43 -11.29 6.25 13.75
N LYS A 44 -12.33 5.63 13.15
CA LYS A 44 -12.17 4.46 12.26
C LYS A 44 -11.40 4.80 10.98
N SER A 45 -11.34 6.07 10.58
CA SER A 45 -10.57 6.52 9.41
C SER A 45 -9.08 6.17 9.54
N VAL A 46 -8.51 6.28 10.74
CA VAL A 46 -7.11 5.90 11.04
C VAL A 46 -6.88 4.42 10.76
N PHE A 47 -7.79 3.56 11.23
CA PHE A 47 -7.72 2.12 10.99
C PHE A 47 -7.84 1.77 9.50
N LEU A 48 -8.79 2.40 8.80
CA LEU A 48 -8.96 2.20 7.36
C LEU A 48 -7.72 2.62 6.57
N LYS A 49 -7.08 3.75 6.95
CA LYS A 49 -5.86 4.23 6.30
C LYS A 49 -4.66 3.31 6.58
N ARG A 50 -4.53 2.77 7.80
CA ARG A 50 -3.52 1.73 8.10
C ARG A 50 -3.71 0.49 7.23
N LYS A 51 -4.96 0.03 7.06
CA LYS A 51 -5.27 -1.13 6.22
C LYS A 51 -4.94 -0.87 4.74
N GLU A 52 -5.19 0.33 4.26
CA GLU A 52 -4.81 0.74 2.90
C GLU A 52 -3.30 0.68 2.69
N ILE A 53 -2.50 1.20 3.65
CA ILE A 53 -1.04 1.11 3.61
C ILE A 53 -0.58 -0.35 3.55
N SER A 54 -1.15 -1.23 4.37
CA SER A 54 -0.81 -2.66 4.35
C SER A 54 -1.08 -3.29 2.98
N LEU A 55 -2.19 -2.95 2.32
CA LEU A 55 -2.50 -3.47 0.99
C LEU A 55 -1.50 -2.98 -0.08
N ILE A 56 -1.09 -1.72 -0.02
CA ILE A 56 -0.08 -1.16 -0.93
C ILE A 56 1.26 -1.89 -0.76
N LEU A 57 1.68 -2.13 0.49
CA LEU A 57 2.90 -2.87 0.80
C LEU A 57 2.82 -4.32 0.31
N THR A 58 1.68 -4.97 0.46
CA THR A 58 1.46 -6.32 -0.10
C THR A 58 1.59 -6.32 -1.61
N ALA A 59 0.98 -5.36 -2.32
CA ALA A 59 1.07 -5.26 -3.78
C ALA A 59 2.51 -5.03 -4.27
N LEU A 60 3.28 -4.19 -3.58
CA LEU A 60 4.72 -4.02 -3.86
C LEU A 60 5.48 -5.33 -3.66
N ARG A 61 5.21 -6.03 -2.55
CA ARG A 61 5.90 -7.29 -2.25
C ARG A 61 5.57 -8.40 -3.25
N GLU A 62 4.32 -8.48 -3.72
CA GLU A 62 3.92 -9.44 -4.74
C GLU A 62 4.69 -9.21 -6.05
N LYS A 63 4.84 -7.96 -6.48
CA LYS A 63 5.65 -7.60 -7.66
C LYS A 63 7.13 -7.94 -7.49
N GLU A 64 7.70 -7.64 -6.32
CA GLU A 64 9.09 -8.04 -6.00
C GLU A 64 9.28 -9.56 -6.10
N LEU A 65 8.34 -10.34 -5.57
CA LEU A 65 8.40 -11.80 -5.63
C LEU A 65 8.20 -12.35 -7.04
N GLU A 66 7.34 -11.74 -7.85
CA GLU A 66 7.16 -12.07 -9.27
C GLU A 66 8.45 -11.82 -10.07
N ASN A 67 9.07 -10.66 -9.86
CA ASN A 67 10.36 -10.31 -10.45
C ASN A 67 11.45 -11.32 -10.02
N ALA A 68 11.54 -11.66 -8.73
CA ALA A 68 12.51 -12.62 -8.21
C ALA A 68 12.31 -14.05 -8.76
N ARG A 69 11.05 -14.49 -8.93
CA ARG A 69 10.74 -15.77 -9.58
C ARG A 69 11.17 -15.78 -11.05
N SER A 70 11.00 -14.66 -11.76
CA SER A 70 11.43 -14.54 -13.17
C SER A 70 12.95 -14.59 -13.34
N THR A 71 13.73 -14.18 -12.31
CA THR A 71 15.19 -14.20 -12.35
C THR A 71 15.76 -15.58 -12.04
N ASP A 72 15.12 -16.36 -11.16
CA ASP A 72 15.57 -17.71 -10.77
C ASP A 72 15.47 -18.72 -11.94
N VAL A 73 14.44 -18.60 -12.78
CA VAL A 73 14.26 -19.46 -13.97
C VAL A 73 15.37 -19.27 -15.01
N ARG A 74 16.04 -18.11 -15.04
CA ARG A 74 17.15 -17.83 -15.96
C ARG A 74 18.47 -18.48 -15.55
N GLY A 75 18.60 -18.91 -14.29
CA GLY A 75 19.81 -19.54 -13.75
C GLY A 75 19.84 -21.07 -13.83
N LYS A 76 18.80 -21.72 -14.36
CA LYS A 76 18.72 -23.19 -14.54
C LYS A 76 18.95 -23.64 -15.99
N LYS A 77 19.87 -22.96 -16.70
CA LYS A 77 20.40 -23.42 -17.98
C LYS A 77 21.93 -23.49 -17.86
N GLU A 78 22.41 -24.51 -17.16
CA GLU A 78 23.76 -25.07 -17.34
C GLU A 78 23.65 -26.59 -17.35
#